data_AF-A0A2V8J032-F1
#
_entry.id   AF-A0A2V8J032-F1
#
_cell.length_a   1.000
_cell.length_b   1.000
_cell.length_c   1.000
_cell.angle_alpha   90.00
_cell.angle_beta   90.00
_cell.angle_gamma   90.00
#
_symmetry.space_group_name_H-M   'P 1'
#
loop_
_entity.id
_entity.type
_entity.pdbx_description
1 polymer ?
#
loop_
_entity_poly.entity_id
_entity_poly.type
_entity_poly.pdbx_seq_one_letter_code
_entity_poly.pdbx_strand_id
1 'polypeptide(L)'
;WRRGGDAGTTQAGVLPPGLTTNAVLFVDSKGKLSKNLGLAMVNPNSSNVNVSMLLRDSNGSQLGATKIVNIPSHQQVVTFVTQIFSGTSIPRDVTGTLAITSAGSSNLPVSVMGLRFRGSNFSTVPITDLSGNPGPLPTIATGVGGTGAVLLPQFVTGGGWATELVLMNTGTGIITVRVDLFNSSGNPLSATLNGHNASSFTNLNIPPGGVLILAPRDSDGDDDF
;
A
#
# COMPACT_ATOMS: atom_id res chain seq x y z
N TRP A 1 24.21 -21.05 -24.42
CA TRP A 1 22.97 -20.28 -24.64
C TRP A 1 22.91 -19.18 -23.60
N ARG A 2 23.30 -17.96 -23.95
CA ARG A 2 23.12 -16.80 -23.07
C ARG A 2 21.62 -16.51 -23.08
N ARG A 3 20.91 -16.69 -21.95
CA ARG A 3 19.58 -16.12 -21.78
C ARG A 3 19.76 -14.62 -22.00
N GLY A 4 19.15 -14.12 -23.09
CA GLY A 4 19.06 -12.68 -23.32
C GLY A 4 18.44 -12.08 -22.07
N GLY A 5 19.09 -11.07 -21.52
CA GLY A 5 18.52 -10.30 -20.42
C GLY A 5 17.28 -9.60 -20.94
N ASP A 6 16.12 -10.20 -20.69
CA ASP A 6 14.90 -9.43 -20.63
C ASP A 6 15.12 -8.39 -19.53
N ALA A 7 14.83 -7.12 -19.85
CA ALA A 7 15.07 -5.99 -18.97
C ALA A 7 14.56 -6.33 -17.56
N GLY A 8 15.48 -6.40 -16.58
CA GLY A 8 15.18 -6.96 -15.26
C GLY A 8 13.87 -6.41 -14.70
N THR A 9 13.00 -7.29 -14.21
CA THR A 9 11.74 -6.86 -13.61
C THR A 9 12.06 -5.90 -12.47
N THR A 10 11.49 -4.71 -12.53
CA THR A 10 11.68 -3.74 -11.46
C THR A 10 10.87 -4.18 -10.26
N GLN A 11 11.53 -4.32 -9.13
CA GLN A 11 10.91 -4.69 -7.87
C GLN A 11 11.20 -3.62 -6.82
N ALA A 12 10.29 -3.45 -5.88
CA ALA A 12 10.50 -2.61 -4.71
C ALA A 12 9.88 -3.27 -3.49
N GLY A 13 10.68 -3.45 -2.43
CA GLY A 13 10.19 -3.97 -1.16
C GLY A 13 9.43 -2.90 -0.38
N VAL A 14 8.23 -3.24 0.09
CA VAL A 14 7.41 -2.38 0.93
C VAL A 14 7.31 -3.00 2.32
N LEU A 15 7.70 -2.26 3.36
CA LEU A 15 7.39 -2.64 4.73
C LEU A 15 5.92 -2.31 5.04
N PRO A 16 5.20 -3.16 5.79
CA PRO A 16 3.82 -2.90 6.11
C PRO A 16 3.67 -1.59 6.88
N PRO A 17 2.92 -0.61 6.34
CA PRO A 17 2.72 0.66 7.03
C PRO A 17 1.76 0.50 8.20
N GLY A 18 2.07 1.19 9.29
CA GLY A 18 1.16 1.31 10.41
C GLY A 18 -0.13 2.06 10.04
N LEU A 19 -1.05 2.08 10.99
CA LEU A 19 -2.16 3.02 10.97
C LEU A 19 -1.64 4.43 11.23
N THR A 20 -2.27 5.44 10.65
CA THR A 20 -1.91 6.85 10.86
C THR A 20 -3.14 7.75 10.73
N THR A 21 -3.18 8.80 11.55
CA THR A 21 -4.11 9.92 11.39
C THR A 21 -3.43 11.16 10.81
N ASN A 22 -2.11 11.19 10.75
CA ASN A 22 -1.32 12.33 10.29
C ASN A 22 0.03 11.84 9.77
N ALA A 23 0.33 12.08 8.50
CA ALA A 23 1.58 11.67 7.89
C ALA A 23 2.06 12.64 6.81
N VAL A 24 3.35 12.61 6.52
CA VAL A 24 3.96 13.40 5.44
C VAL A 24 4.78 12.50 4.51
N LEU A 25 4.64 12.74 3.21
CA LEU A 25 5.36 12.03 2.15
C LEU A 25 6.09 13.01 1.25
N PHE A 26 7.23 12.60 0.72
CA PHE A 26 7.92 13.35 -0.33
C PHE A 26 7.19 13.22 -1.68
N VAL A 27 7.05 14.34 -2.38
CA VAL A 27 6.47 14.41 -3.73
C VAL A 27 7.53 14.91 -4.71
N ASP A 28 7.72 14.15 -5.79
CA ASP A 28 8.48 14.55 -6.99
C ASP A 28 7.65 14.19 -8.22
N SER A 29 6.76 15.10 -8.62
CA SER A 29 5.98 15.02 -9.86
C SER A 29 6.69 15.81 -10.94
N LYS A 30 6.95 15.20 -12.09
CA LYS A 30 7.57 15.84 -13.25
C LYS A 30 6.95 15.29 -14.51
N GLY A 31 6.16 16.12 -15.18
CA GLY A 31 5.35 15.70 -16.31
C GLY A 31 6.17 15.22 -17.51
N LYS A 32 7.29 15.88 -17.81
CA LYS A 32 8.21 15.51 -18.91
C LYS A 32 8.99 14.22 -18.65
N LEU A 33 9.15 13.84 -17.38
CA LEU A 33 9.90 12.66 -16.96
C LEU A 33 8.99 11.51 -16.50
N SER A 34 7.68 11.65 -16.73
CA SER A 34 6.65 10.71 -16.26
C SER A 34 6.82 10.34 -14.79
N LYS A 35 7.23 11.31 -13.96
CA LYS A 35 7.34 11.09 -12.52
C LYS A 35 6.03 11.41 -11.84
N ASN A 36 5.61 10.53 -10.95
CA ASN A 36 4.42 10.74 -10.13
C ASN A 36 4.52 9.99 -8.81
N LEU A 37 3.76 10.44 -7.82
CA LEU A 37 3.54 9.70 -6.58
C LEU A 37 2.17 9.02 -6.66
N GLY A 38 2.18 7.68 -6.70
CA GLY A 38 1.02 6.84 -6.46
C GLY A 38 0.84 6.64 -4.97
N LEU A 39 -0.41 6.62 -4.53
CA LEU A 39 -0.83 6.43 -3.16
C LEU A 39 -1.84 5.30 -3.12
N ALA A 40 -1.68 4.40 -2.14
CA ALA A 40 -2.70 3.45 -1.75
C ALA A 40 -3.08 3.75 -0.31
N MET A 41 -4.37 3.96 -0.05
CA MET A 41 -4.91 4.28 1.26
C MET A 41 -6.03 3.31 1.59
N VAL A 42 -5.96 2.66 2.75
CA VAL A 42 -6.98 1.72 3.23
C VAL A 42 -7.63 2.27 4.49
N ASN A 43 -8.96 2.23 4.52
CA ASN A 43 -9.74 2.48 5.71
C ASN A 43 -10.15 1.14 6.35
N PRO A 44 -9.51 0.71 7.44
CA PRO A 44 -9.87 -0.53 8.13
C PRO A 44 -11.05 -0.37 9.10
N ASN A 45 -11.62 0.83 9.21
CA ASN A 45 -12.66 1.13 10.18
C ASN A 45 -14.05 0.79 9.64
N SER A 46 -15.01 0.60 10.55
CA SER A 46 -16.42 0.34 10.24
C SER A 46 -17.21 1.57 9.79
N SER A 47 -16.57 2.74 9.74
CA SER A 47 -17.15 4.02 9.29
C SER A 47 -16.30 4.64 8.18
N ASN A 48 -16.92 5.44 7.32
CA ASN A 48 -16.22 6.15 6.26
C ASN A 48 -15.21 7.15 6.85
N VAL A 49 -14.06 7.30 6.20
CA VAL A 49 -13.01 8.25 6.60
C VAL A 49 -12.80 9.27 5.50
N ASN A 50 -12.76 10.54 5.87
CA ASN A 50 -12.30 11.61 4.99
C ASN A 50 -10.83 11.89 5.26
N VAL A 51 -10.02 11.84 4.23
CA VAL A 51 -8.58 12.10 4.33
C VAL A 51 -8.30 13.44 3.65
N SER A 52 -7.82 14.40 4.42
CA SER A 52 -7.37 15.69 3.90
C SER A 52 -5.94 15.58 3.34
N MET A 53 -5.75 16.17 2.17
CA MET A 53 -4.55 16.08 1.35
C MET A 53 -4.06 17.48 1.05
N LEU A 54 -2.91 17.84 1.62
CA LEU A 54 -2.33 19.17 1.54
C LEU A 54 -0.95 19.11 0.88
N LEU A 55 -0.83 19.71 -0.31
CA LEU A 55 0.41 19.74 -1.06
C LEU A 55 1.21 21.01 -0.73
N ARG A 56 2.53 20.86 -0.57
CA ARG A 56 3.47 21.96 -0.36
C ARG A 56 4.64 21.88 -1.33
N ASP A 57 5.19 23.03 -1.67
CA ASP A 57 6.45 23.11 -2.42
C ASP A 57 7.68 22.83 -1.54
N SER A 58 8.88 22.92 -2.12
CA SER A 58 10.14 22.70 -1.41
C SER A 58 10.47 23.76 -0.36
N ASN A 59 9.79 24.91 -0.40
CA ASN A 59 9.92 25.97 0.60
C ASN A 59 8.87 25.85 1.72
N GLY A 60 8.00 24.82 1.65
CA GLY A 60 6.90 24.61 2.59
C GLY A 60 5.66 25.43 2.29
N SER A 61 5.64 26.22 1.21
CA SER A 61 4.47 26.99 0.81
C SER A 61 3.37 26.06 0.31
N GLN A 62 2.13 26.32 0.72
CA GLN A 62 0.99 25.53 0.28
C GLN A 62 0.72 25.74 -1.21
N LEU A 63 0.51 24.64 -1.93
CA LEU A 63 0.12 24.64 -3.34
C LEU A 63 -1.37 24.33 -3.45
N GLY A 64 -2.15 25.33 -3.87
CA GLY A 64 -3.60 25.22 -4.08
C GLY A 64 -4.39 24.95 -2.80
N ALA A 65 -5.65 24.56 -2.96
CA ALA A 65 -6.53 24.22 -1.85
C ALA A 65 -6.31 22.78 -1.37
N THR A 66 -6.51 22.54 -0.07
CA THR A 66 -6.57 21.19 0.51
C THR A 66 -7.67 20.38 -0.18
N LYS A 67 -7.34 19.16 -0.59
CA LYS A 67 -8.28 18.21 -1.18
C LYS A 67 -8.76 17.22 -0.12
N ILE A 68 -9.96 16.69 -0.29
CA ILE A 68 -10.53 15.67 0.59
C ILE A 68 -10.80 14.42 -0.26
N VAL A 69 -10.27 13.29 0.17
CA VAL A 69 -10.54 11.97 -0.40
C VAL A 69 -11.39 11.19 0.60
N ASN A 70 -12.58 10.76 0.20
CA ASN A 70 -13.38 9.86 1.01
C ASN A 70 -12.95 8.41 0.76
N ILE A 71 -12.73 7.66 1.83
CA ILE A 71 -12.45 6.23 1.81
C ILE A 71 -13.58 5.54 2.59
N PRO A 72 -14.49 4.83 1.92
CA PRO A 72 -15.58 4.15 2.60
C PRO A 72 -15.10 3.10 3.62
N SER A 73 -16.00 2.69 4.51
CA SER A 73 -15.77 1.64 5.50
C SER A 73 -15.20 0.37 4.86
N HIS A 74 -14.09 -0.14 5.41
CA HIS A 74 -13.37 -1.34 4.94
C HIS A 74 -12.91 -1.30 3.46
N GLN A 75 -12.76 -0.12 2.87
CA GLN A 75 -12.36 0.05 1.46
C GLN A 75 -10.97 0.65 1.29
N GLN A 76 -10.50 0.61 0.04
CA GLN A 76 -9.23 1.14 -0.41
C GLN A 76 -9.44 2.15 -1.54
N VAL A 77 -8.64 3.21 -1.53
CA VAL A 77 -8.47 4.11 -2.67
C VAL A 77 -7.02 4.07 -3.13
N VAL A 78 -6.82 3.83 -4.43
CA VAL A 78 -5.51 3.95 -5.10
C VAL A 78 -5.57 5.07 -6.11
N THR A 79 -4.66 6.02 -6.04
CA THR A 79 -4.67 7.22 -6.89
C THR A 79 -3.28 7.83 -7.03
N PHE A 80 -3.10 8.71 -8.00
CA PHE A 80 -1.92 9.54 -8.13
C PHE A 80 -2.15 10.94 -7.56
N VAL A 81 -1.09 11.55 -7.03
CA VAL A 81 -1.13 12.96 -6.58
C VAL A 81 -1.63 13.88 -7.70
N THR A 82 -1.21 13.67 -8.95
CA THR A 82 -1.70 14.47 -10.08
C THR A 82 -3.20 14.28 -10.36
N GLN A 83 -3.81 13.15 -9.98
CA GLN A 83 -5.25 12.93 -10.11
C GLN A 83 -6.01 13.66 -9.01
N ILE A 84 -5.54 13.58 -7.76
CA ILE A 84 -6.11 14.30 -6.61
C ILE A 84 -6.18 15.81 -6.88
N PHE A 85 -5.11 16.37 -7.46
CA PHE A 85 -4.96 17.80 -7.72
C PHE A 85 -5.27 18.18 -9.18
N SER A 86 -5.93 17.31 -9.94
CA SER A 86 -6.35 17.61 -11.31
C SER A 86 -7.31 18.80 -11.38
N GLY A 87 -7.28 19.55 -12.49
CA GLY A 87 -8.12 20.74 -12.70
C GLY A 87 -7.80 21.94 -11.81
N THR A 88 -6.61 21.98 -11.20
CA THR A 88 -6.14 23.11 -10.39
C THR A 88 -5.06 23.92 -11.13
N SER A 89 -4.74 25.11 -10.62
CA SER A 89 -3.62 25.93 -11.10
C SER A 89 -2.25 25.47 -10.60
N ILE A 90 -2.17 24.30 -9.95
CA ILE A 90 -0.92 23.76 -9.43
C ILE A 90 -0.03 23.34 -10.61
N PRO A 91 1.27 23.73 -10.62
CA PRO A 91 2.19 23.30 -11.67
C PRO A 91 2.23 21.77 -11.81
N ARG A 92 2.36 21.27 -13.04
CA ARG A 92 2.52 19.82 -13.29
C ARG A 92 3.81 19.27 -12.67
N ASP A 93 4.81 20.14 -12.54
CA ASP A 93 6.11 19.83 -11.98
C ASP A 93 6.17 20.34 -10.54
N VAL A 94 6.14 19.42 -9.57
CA VAL A 94 6.17 19.74 -8.13
C VAL A 94 7.26 18.93 -7.46
N THR A 95 8.08 19.59 -6.66
CA THR A 95 8.98 18.97 -5.70
C THR A 95 8.65 19.54 -4.33
N GLY A 96 8.33 18.69 -3.36
CA GLY A 96 7.90 19.13 -2.04
C GLY A 96 7.29 18.00 -1.22
N THR A 97 6.23 18.29 -0.47
CA THR A 97 5.62 17.32 0.45
C THR A 97 4.12 17.25 0.31
N LEU A 98 3.57 16.05 0.54
CA LEU A 98 2.15 15.83 0.72
C LEU A 98 1.88 15.50 2.18
N ALA A 99 1.15 16.37 2.87
CA ALA A 99 0.60 16.10 4.18
C ALA A 99 -0.76 15.40 4.04
N ILE A 100 -0.95 14.34 4.80
CA ILE A 100 -2.14 13.52 4.88
C ILE A 100 -2.65 13.64 6.31
N THR A 101 -3.89 14.06 6.50
CA THR A 101 -4.50 14.10 7.83
C THR A 101 -5.92 13.54 7.76
N SER A 102 -6.23 12.56 8.60
CA SER A 102 -7.62 12.13 8.83
C SER A 102 -8.42 13.34 9.27
N ALA A 103 -9.50 13.62 8.56
CA ALA A 103 -10.29 14.84 8.70
C ALA A 103 -11.76 14.51 8.96
N GLY A 104 -12.47 15.45 9.61
CA GLY A 104 -13.89 15.31 9.92
C GLY A 104 -14.16 14.88 11.37
N SER A 105 -15.32 14.28 11.62
CA SER A 105 -15.87 14.09 12.97
C SER A 105 -15.24 12.96 13.79
N SER A 106 -14.48 12.05 13.18
CA SER A 106 -14.14 10.78 13.83
C SER A 106 -12.63 10.50 13.95
N ASN A 107 -11.74 11.34 13.40
CA ASN A 107 -10.27 11.19 13.48
C ASN A 107 -9.78 9.73 13.37
N LEU A 108 -10.42 8.93 12.52
CA LEU A 108 -10.16 7.50 12.42
C LEU A 108 -8.88 7.28 11.60
N PRO A 109 -7.98 6.38 12.03
CA PRO A 109 -6.73 6.17 11.35
C PRO A 109 -6.93 5.36 10.06
N VAL A 110 -6.06 5.61 9.08
CA VAL A 110 -5.96 4.87 7.82
C VAL A 110 -4.57 4.29 7.67
N SER A 111 -4.41 3.23 6.88
CA SER A 111 -3.08 2.77 6.47
C SER A 111 -2.75 3.33 5.09
N VAL A 112 -1.54 3.87 4.93
CA VAL A 112 -1.13 4.55 3.69
C VAL A 112 0.18 3.96 3.19
N MET A 113 0.30 3.81 1.87
CA MET A 113 1.53 3.45 1.17
C MET A 113 1.76 4.41 0.01
N GLY A 114 3.02 4.74 -0.27
CA GLY A 114 3.43 5.58 -1.40
C GLY A 114 4.43 4.87 -2.31
N LEU A 115 4.17 4.90 -3.62
CA LEU A 115 5.11 4.46 -4.66
C LEU A 115 5.42 5.62 -5.60
N ARG A 116 6.70 5.91 -5.80
CA ARG A 116 7.14 6.88 -6.80
C ARG A 116 7.41 6.17 -8.11
N PHE A 117 6.69 6.56 -9.14
CA PHE A 117 6.83 6.06 -10.50
C PHE A 117 7.73 6.98 -11.34
N ARG A 118 8.41 6.38 -12.32
CA ARG A 118 9.13 7.02 -13.43
C ARG A 118 8.93 6.18 -14.69
N GLY A 119 7.85 6.45 -15.42
CA GLY A 119 7.37 5.54 -16.45
C GLY A 119 6.95 4.20 -15.84
N SER A 120 7.45 3.08 -16.36
CA SER A 120 7.21 1.74 -15.80
C SER A 120 8.02 1.41 -14.54
N ASN A 121 9.09 2.17 -14.26
CA ASN A 121 9.90 1.95 -13.07
C ASN A 121 9.22 2.55 -11.85
N PHE A 122 9.36 1.90 -10.70
CA PHE A 122 8.84 2.42 -9.43
C PHE A 122 9.82 2.18 -8.28
N SER A 123 9.61 2.90 -7.20
CA SER A 123 10.36 2.78 -5.94
C SER A 123 9.44 3.14 -4.79
N THR A 124 9.69 2.59 -3.60
CA THR A 124 8.95 3.01 -2.40
C THR A 124 9.29 4.43 -2.01
N VAL A 125 8.32 5.11 -1.39
CA VAL A 125 8.54 6.40 -0.74
C VAL A 125 8.28 6.22 0.76
N PRO A 126 9.26 6.58 1.62
CA PRO A 126 9.03 6.56 3.05
C PRO A 126 7.86 7.47 3.45
N ILE A 127 7.08 7.01 4.42
CA ILE A 127 6.01 7.77 5.03
C ILE A 127 6.48 8.17 6.42
N THR A 128 6.52 9.47 6.68
CA THR A 128 6.78 9.97 8.03
C THR A 128 5.46 10.02 8.76
N ASP A 129 5.20 9.04 9.61
CA ASP A 129 4.05 9.05 10.49
C ASP A 129 4.27 10.09 11.61
N LEU A 130 3.33 11.02 11.73
CA LEU A 130 3.28 12.06 12.75
C LEU A 130 2.13 11.81 13.73
N SER A 131 1.48 10.65 13.61
CA SER A 131 0.51 10.17 14.59
C SER A 131 1.25 9.66 15.84
N GLY A 132 0.60 9.75 16.99
CA GLY A 132 1.19 9.29 18.26
C GLY A 132 1.15 7.78 18.39
N ASN A 133 -0.05 7.22 18.54
CA ASN A 133 -0.30 5.79 18.59
C ASN A 133 -1.77 5.53 18.20
N PRO A 134 -2.05 5.18 16.94
CA PRO A 134 -3.42 4.97 16.47
C PRO A 134 -4.04 3.64 16.93
N GLY A 135 -3.32 2.82 17.71
CA GLY A 135 -3.80 1.54 18.22
C GLY A 135 -3.70 0.39 17.22
N PRO A 136 -4.16 -0.81 17.59
CA PRO A 136 -4.14 -1.98 16.72
C PRO A 136 -5.16 -1.85 15.58
N LEU A 137 -5.04 -2.70 14.56
CA LEU A 137 -6.07 -2.83 13.52
C LEU A 137 -7.41 -3.25 14.13
N PRO A 138 -8.53 -2.65 13.71
CA PRO A 138 -9.87 -3.15 14.05
C PRO A 138 -10.04 -4.62 13.64
N THR A 139 -10.73 -5.40 14.46
CA THR A 139 -11.17 -6.74 14.08
C THR A 139 -12.40 -6.63 13.18
N ILE A 140 -12.31 -7.12 11.94
CA ILE A 140 -13.40 -7.03 10.95
C ILE A 140 -14.12 -8.36 10.75
N ALA A 141 -13.51 -9.48 11.13
CA ALA A 141 -14.09 -10.81 11.16
C ALA A 141 -13.29 -11.74 12.08
N THR A 142 -13.78 -12.95 12.33
CA THR A 142 -13.06 -13.95 13.13
C THR A 142 -11.68 -14.24 12.54
N GLY A 143 -10.64 -13.90 13.31
CA GLY A 143 -9.24 -14.05 12.90
C GLY A 143 -8.70 -12.97 11.97
N VAL A 144 -9.53 -12.02 11.50
CA VAL A 144 -9.12 -10.93 10.58
C VAL A 144 -9.02 -9.61 11.35
N GLY A 145 -7.82 -9.01 11.36
CA GLY A 145 -7.54 -7.79 12.11
C GLY A 145 -7.18 -8.06 13.59
N GLY A 146 -7.26 -7.04 14.43
CA GLY A 146 -6.90 -7.12 15.84
C GLY A 146 -5.41 -6.90 16.14
N THR A 147 -5.04 -7.14 17.40
CA THR A 147 -3.66 -6.96 17.88
C THR A 147 -2.69 -7.88 17.15
N GLY A 148 -1.59 -7.31 16.64
CA GLY A 148 -0.56 -8.06 15.91
C GLY A 148 -0.91 -8.35 14.45
N ALA A 149 -2.12 -8.00 13.98
CA ALA A 149 -2.43 -8.06 12.56
C ALA A 149 -1.62 -7.01 11.79
N VAL A 150 -1.36 -7.33 10.53
CA VAL A 150 -0.64 -6.48 9.58
C VAL A 150 -1.56 -6.16 8.42
N LEU A 151 -1.55 -4.92 7.96
CA LEU A 151 -2.30 -4.47 6.81
C LEU A 151 -1.33 -4.00 5.71
N LEU A 152 -1.50 -4.54 4.52
CA LEU A 152 -0.79 -4.11 3.32
C LEU A 152 -1.75 -3.30 2.46
N PRO A 153 -1.54 -1.99 2.27
CA PRO A 153 -2.46 -1.16 1.53
C PRO A 153 -2.57 -1.46 0.05
N GLN A 154 -1.79 -2.39 -0.52
CA GLN A 154 -1.86 -2.76 -1.92
C GLN A 154 -1.43 -4.22 -2.11
N PHE A 155 -2.18 -4.93 -2.95
CA PHE A 155 -1.85 -6.23 -3.50
C PHE A 155 -2.25 -6.20 -4.97
N VAL A 156 -1.38 -6.72 -5.85
CA VAL A 156 -1.63 -6.76 -7.29
C VAL A 156 -1.22 -8.12 -7.83
N THR A 157 -2.09 -8.67 -8.69
CA THR A 157 -1.79 -9.83 -9.51
C THR A 157 -2.39 -9.60 -10.90
N GLY A 158 -1.59 -9.79 -11.95
CA GLY A 158 -1.98 -9.59 -13.35
C GLY A 158 -1.64 -8.20 -13.90
N GLY A 159 -1.98 -7.98 -15.18
CA GLY A 159 -1.68 -6.73 -15.89
C GLY A 159 -0.19 -6.43 -16.06
N GLY A 160 0.67 -7.45 -15.97
CA GLY A 160 2.13 -7.31 -15.96
C GLY A 160 2.74 -6.99 -14.59
N TRP A 161 1.95 -7.09 -13.51
CA TRP A 161 2.38 -6.82 -12.14
C TRP A 161 2.10 -8.03 -11.25
N ALA A 162 2.94 -8.20 -10.22
CA ALA A 162 2.75 -9.20 -9.19
C ALA A 162 3.13 -8.62 -7.82
N THR A 163 2.60 -9.24 -6.77
CA THR A 163 2.98 -8.99 -5.38
C THR A 163 3.48 -10.28 -4.77
N GLU A 164 4.71 -10.26 -4.29
CA GLU A 164 5.26 -11.31 -3.44
C GLU A 164 5.04 -10.91 -1.97
N LEU A 165 4.50 -11.82 -1.19
CA LEU A 165 4.39 -11.70 0.26
C LEU A 165 5.47 -12.55 0.91
N VAL A 166 6.45 -11.90 1.55
CA VAL A 166 7.51 -12.56 2.30
C VAL A 166 7.23 -12.42 3.79
N LEU A 167 6.93 -13.53 4.44
CA LEU A 167 6.64 -13.60 5.88
C LEU A 167 7.80 -14.31 6.59
N MET A 168 8.31 -13.72 7.66
CA MET A 168 9.47 -14.23 8.39
C MET A 168 9.11 -14.45 9.86
N ASN A 169 9.42 -15.64 10.38
CA ASN A 169 9.26 -15.94 11.80
C ASN A 169 10.54 -15.60 12.57
N THR A 170 10.49 -14.54 13.36
CA THR A 170 11.61 -14.11 14.22
C THR A 170 11.57 -14.74 15.62
N GLY A 171 10.54 -15.53 15.92
CA GLY A 171 10.37 -16.21 17.19
C GLY A 171 11.08 -17.56 17.28
N THR A 172 10.99 -18.19 18.46
CA THR A 172 11.62 -19.48 18.78
C THR A 172 10.69 -20.68 18.64
N GLY A 173 9.40 -20.45 18.38
CA GLY A 173 8.38 -21.48 18.15
C GLY A 173 7.80 -21.39 16.73
N ILE A 174 7.09 -22.42 16.29
CA ILE A 174 6.31 -22.35 15.04
C ILE A 174 5.25 -21.26 15.21
N ILE A 175 5.14 -20.36 14.22
CA ILE A 175 3.99 -19.46 14.11
C ILE A 175 3.06 -19.96 13.02
N THR A 176 1.75 -19.91 13.29
CA THR A 176 0.71 -20.17 12.29
C THR A 176 0.11 -18.83 11.89
N VAL A 177 0.20 -18.51 10.60
CA VAL A 177 -0.30 -17.26 10.05
C VAL A 177 -1.48 -17.51 9.10
N ARG A 178 -2.19 -16.42 8.80
CA ARG A 178 -3.22 -16.37 7.77
C ARG A 178 -3.07 -15.10 6.95
N VAL A 179 -3.38 -15.17 5.66
CA VAL A 179 -3.36 -14.05 4.73
C VAL A 179 -4.73 -13.94 4.09
N ASP A 180 -5.37 -12.77 4.18
CA ASP A 180 -6.63 -12.47 3.53
C ASP A 180 -6.43 -11.38 2.49
N LEU A 181 -7.02 -11.60 1.32
CA LEU A 181 -6.97 -10.69 0.20
C LEU A 181 -8.34 -10.06 -0.01
N PHE A 182 -8.35 -8.75 -0.16
CA PHE A 182 -9.55 -7.96 -0.40
C PHE A 182 -9.37 -7.11 -1.65
N ASN A 183 -10.44 -6.90 -2.40
CA ASN A 183 -10.47 -5.92 -3.49
C ASN A 183 -10.71 -4.52 -2.93
N SER A 184 -10.66 -3.51 -3.80
CA SER A 184 -10.79 -2.11 -3.38
C SER A 184 -12.12 -1.78 -2.69
N SER A 185 -13.16 -2.58 -2.93
CA SER A 185 -14.48 -2.44 -2.31
C SER A 185 -14.60 -3.18 -0.98
N GLY A 186 -13.53 -3.79 -0.48
CA GLY A 186 -13.51 -4.55 0.78
C GLY A 186 -14.07 -5.97 0.68
N ASN A 187 -14.38 -6.44 -0.53
CA ASN A 187 -14.85 -7.82 -0.73
C ASN A 187 -13.66 -8.78 -0.87
N PRO A 188 -13.81 -10.07 -0.50
CA PRO A 188 -12.76 -11.06 -0.71
C PRO A 188 -12.29 -11.09 -2.18
N LEU A 189 -10.97 -11.10 -2.38
CA LEU A 189 -10.32 -11.17 -3.68
C LEU A 189 -9.64 -12.53 -3.84
N SER A 190 -10.14 -13.37 -4.74
CA SER A 190 -9.46 -14.63 -5.07
C SER A 190 -8.22 -14.36 -5.91
N ALA A 191 -7.09 -14.92 -5.50
CA ALA A 191 -5.85 -14.95 -6.28
C ALA A 191 -5.23 -16.34 -6.23
N THR A 192 -4.51 -16.72 -7.28
CA THR A 192 -3.69 -17.94 -7.28
C THR A 192 -2.31 -17.59 -6.77
N LEU A 193 -1.97 -18.08 -5.57
CA LEU A 193 -0.64 -17.95 -4.98
C LEU A 193 -0.07 -19.34 -4.75
N ASN A 194 1.16 -19.59 -5.20
CA ASN A 194 1.82 -20.89 -5.15
C ASN A 194 0.91 -22.05 -5.63
N GLY A 195 0.19 -21.84 -6.74
CA GLY A 195 -0.72 -22.83 -7.33
C GLY A 195 -2.07 -23.00 -6.62
N HIS A 196 -2.32 -22.31 -5.51
CA HIS A 196 -3.59 -22.40 -4.77
C HIS A 196 -4.45 -21.15 -4.97
N ASN A 197 -5.66 -21.31 -5.50
CA ASN A 197 -6.61 -20.20 -5.70
C ASN A 197 -7.51 -20.03 -4.47
N ALA A 198 -7.35 -18.91 -3.76
CA ALA A 198 -8.19 -18.56 -2.62
C ALA A 198 -8.17 -17.05 -2.37
N SER A 199 -9.14 -16.57 -1.57
CA SER A 199 -9.13 -15.23 -0.97
C SER A 199 -8.57 -15.21 0.45
N SER A 200 -8.52 -16.38 1.11
CA SER A 200 -7.93 -16.57 2.43
C SER A 200 -7.02 -17.79 2.43
N PHE A 201 -5.77 -17.59 2.81
CA PHE A 201 -4.77 -18.63 2.98
C PHE A 201 -4.55 -18.83 4.47
N THR A 202 -4.96 -19.98 5.02
CA THR A 202 -4.97 -20.26 6.45
C THR A 202 -4.03 -21.42 6.80
N ASN A 203 -3.77 -21.61 8.09
CA ASN A 203 -2.92 -22.68 8.62
C ASN A 203 -1.50 -22.68 8.01
N LEU A 204 -0.99 -21.48 7.71
CA LEU A 204 0.32 -21.30 7.13
C LEU A 204 1.36 -21.37 8.25
N ASN A 205 2.07 -22.49 8.36
CA ASN A 205 3.05 -22.69 9.42
C ASN A 205 4.44 -22.19 8.98
N ILE A 206 5.05 -21.35 9.79
CA ILE A 206 6.41 -20.85 9.59
C ILE A 206 7.28 -21.35 10.76
N PRO A 207 8.26 -22.23 10.52
CA PRO A 207 9.18 -22.70 11.56
C PRO A 207 9.95 -21.54 12.23
N PRO A 208 10.53 -21.74 13.43
CA PRO A 208 11.42 -20.76 14.06
C PRO A 208 12.55 -20.33 13.11
N GLY A 209 12.76 -19.02 12.92
CA GLY A 209 13.73 -18.50 11.96
C GLY A 209 13.40 -18.76 10.48
N GLY A 210 12.23 -19.34 10.20
CA GLY A 210 11.79 -19.71 8.86
C GLY A 210 11.19 -18.55 8.06
N VAL A 211 11.07 -18.78 6.77
CA VAL A 211 10.46 -17.86 5.79
C VAL A 211 9.35 -18.59 5.05
N LEU A 212 8.24 -17.91 4.82
CA LEU A 212 7.17 -18.32 3.92
C LEU A 212 7.00 -17.24 2.85
N ILE A 213 6.99 -17.66 1.60
CA ILE A 213 6.75 -16.79 0.45
C ILE A 213 5.41 -17.19 -0.19
N LEU A 214 4.54 -16.22 -0.43
CA LEU A 214 3.33 -16.38 -1.24
C LEU A 214 3.43 -15.44 -2.45
N ALA A 215 3.44 -16.00 -3.66
CA ALA A 215 3.51 -15.24 -4.90
C ALA A 215 2.68 -15.89 -6.00
N PRO A 216 2.22 -15.14 -7.01
CA PRO A 216 1.82 -15.72 -8.28
C PRO A 216 3.03 -16.48 -8.86
N ARG A 217 2.85 -17.78 -9.15
CA ARG A 217 3.86 -18.63 -9.78
C ARG A 217 3.44 -18.97 -11.20
N ASP A 218 4.40 -19.17 -12.09
CA ASP A 218 4.14 -19.71 -13.42
C ASP A 218 3.78 -21.21 -13.37
N SER A 219 3.61 -21.84 -14.54
CA SER A 219 3.28 -23.27 -14.63
C SER A 219 4.40 -24.20 -14.15
N ASP A 220 5.64 -23.72 -14.15
CA ASP A 220 6.83 -24.48 -13.74
C ASP A 220 7.13 -24.28 -12.23
N GLY A 221 6.41 -23.36 -11.57
CA GLY A 221 6.54 -23.04 -10.16
C GLY A 221 7.53 -21.92 -9.86
N ASP A 222 8.09 -21.29 -10.90
CA ASP A 222 9.06 -20.21 -10.81
C ASP A 222 8.36 -18.85 -10.58
N ASP A 223 9.11 -17.92 -9.96
CA ASP A 223 8.74 -16.51 -9.91
C ASP A 223 9.14 -15.86 -11.24
N ASP A 224 8.20 -15.79 -12.17
CA ASP A 224 8.38 -15.13 -13.47
C ASP A 224 8.33 -13.59 -13.38
N PHE A 225 8.25 -13.03 -12.16
CA PHE A 225 8.09 -11.61 -11.87
C PHE A 225 9.19 -11.09 -10.95
#